data_AF-A0A183V165-F1
#
_entry.id   AF-A0A183V165-F1
#
_cell.length_a   1.000
_cell.length_b   1.000
_cell.length_c   1.000
_cell.angle_alpha   90.00
_cell.angle_beta   90.00
_cell.angle_gamma   90.00
#
_symmetry.space_group_name_H-M   'P 1'
#
loop_
_entity.id
_entity.type
_entity.pdbx_description
1 polymer ?
#
loop_
_entity_poly.entity_id
_entity_poly.type
_entity_poly.pdbx_seq_one_letter_code
_entity_poly.pdbx_strand_id
1 'polypeptide(L)'
;LTEGGSEILRKALDGTQIRQCSCEEQDICVKEIESDILKCAKSCFRNVEKLTTQTEQLRECFGARIYLAENFLKCFINNIEGCVKDKNGPMIPRTNIHELIRLGKQKLQAHVERFVKTLSKPFDQMLIVAAEIGECTKECMVKKNKDGFCFDKIGCQAKLEISKAQKTLRKCSKQLDWKREAGALCECTVKAGIQ
;
A
#
# COMPACT_ATOMS: atom_id res chain seq x y z
N LEU A 1 -12.13 -5.13 -3.02
CA LEU A 1 -11.86 -4.39 -4.28
C LEU A 1 -12.83 -4.85 -5.38
N THR A 2 -13.51 -3.85 -5.92
CA THR A 2 -14.46 -3.82 -7.04
C THR A 2 -13.72 -3.98 -8.38
N GLU A 3 -14.43 -4.00 -9.50
CA GLU A 3 -13.90 -4.11 -10.89
C GLU A 3 -12.63 -3.28 -11.16
N GLY A 4 -12.43 -2.15 -10.47
CA GLY A 4 -11.27 -1.29 -10.65
C GLY A 4 -9.91 -1.89 -10.26
N GLY A 5 -9.84 -2.86 -9.35
CA GLY A 5 -8.56 -3.48 -8.97
C GLY A 5 -7.95 -4.32 -10.11
N SER A 6 -8.78 -5.03 -10.86
CA SER A 6 -8.34 -5.80 -12.03
C SER A 6 -7.94 -4.91 -13.20
N GLU A 7 -8.67 -3.81 -13.37
CA GLU A 7 -8.38 -2.84 -14.41
C GLU A 7 -7.01 -2.19 -14.20
N ILE A 8 -6.66 -1.85 -12.95
CA ILE A 8 -5.34 -1.34 -12.58
C ILE A 8 -4.24 -2.35 -12.93
N LEU A 9 -4.38 -3.62 -12.49
CA LEU A 9 -3.38 -4.66 -12.76
C LEU A 9 -3.19 -4.88 -14.27
N ARG A 10 -4.28 -4.89 -15.04
CA ARG A 10 -4.22 -5.04 -16.50
C ARG A 10 -3.55 -3.84 -17.18
N LYS A 11 -3.85 -2.62 -16.74
CA LYS A 11 -3.27 -1.39 -17.29
C LYS A 11 -1.79 -1.21 -16.94
N ALA A 12 -1.33 -1.83 -15.86
CA ALA A 12 0.06 -1.80 -15.45
C ALA A 12 0.96 -2.78 -16.22
N LEU A 13 0.41 -3.65 -17.07
CA LEU A 13 1.21 -4.52 -17.93
C LEU A 13 1.91 -3.71 -19.02
N ASP A 14 3.22 -3.90 -19.20
CA ASP A 14 4.01 -3.15 -20.20
C ASP A 14 4.16 -3.86 -21.55
N GLY A 15 3.56 -5.04 -21.69
CA GLY A 15 3.62 -5.86 -22.91
C GLY A 15 4.85 -6.76 -23.01
N THR A 16 5.79 -6.67 -22.07
CA THR A 16 6.99 -7.52 -22.03
C THR A 16 6.80 -8.72 -21.09
N GLN A 17 7.77 -9.62 -21.13
CA GLN A 17 7.83 -10.79 -20.25
C GLN A 17 9.03 -10.66 -19.31
N ILE A 18 8.90 -11.20 -18.11
CA ILE A 18 9.97 -11.26 -17.11
C ILE A 18 9.92 -12.61 -16.40
N ARG A 19 11.06 -13.05 -15.88
CA ARG A 19 11.14 -14.29 -15.10
C ARG A 19 10.31 -14.19 -13.82
N GLN A 20 9.57 -15.23 -13.47
CA GLN A 20 8.95 -15.33 -12.16
C GLN A 20 10.01 -15.53 -11.07
N CYS A 21 9.92 -14.77 -9.99
CA CYS A 21 10.85 -14.89 -8.87
C CYS A 21 10.73 -16.25 -8.16
N SER A 22 11.86 -16.72 -7.64
CA SER A 22 11.86 -17.71 -6.56
C SER A 22 11.25 -17.12 -5.29
N CYS A 23 10.82 -17.97 -4.36
CA CYS A 23 10.28 -17.51 -3.08
C CYS A 23 11.34 -16.82 -2.21
N GLU A 24 12.61 -17.20 -2.36
CA GLU A 24 13.74 -16.52 -1.74
C GLU A 24 13.88 -15.08 -2.26
N GLU A 25 13.92 -14.88 -3.59
CA GLU A 25 14.01 -13.56 -4.22
C GLU A 25 12.79 -12.68 -3.88
N GLN A 26 11.59 -13.27 -3.88
CA GLN A 26 10.37 -12.56 -3.53
C GLN A 26 10.40 -12.07 -2.07
N ASP A 27 10.84 -12.90 -1.13
CA ASP A 27 10.92 -12.53 0.29
C ASP A 27 11.89 -11.38 0.53
N ILE A 28 13.04 -11.38 -0.14
CA ILE A 28 14.02 -10.28 -0.11
C ILE A 28 13.36 -8.97 -0.57
N CYS A 29 12.71 -8.99 -1.73
CA CYS A 29 12.10 -7.78 -2.29
C CYS A 29 10.89 -7.29 -1.51
N VAL A 30 10.08 -8.19 -0.96
CA VAL A 30 8.99 -7.83 -0.06
C VAL A 30 9.51 -7.09 1.15
N LYS A 31 10.57 -7.61 1.80
CA LYS A 31 11.15 -6.99 3.00
C LYS A 31 11.74 -5.61 2.70
N GLU A 32 12.36 -5.43 1.52
CA GLU A 32 12.83 -4.11 1.06
C GLU A 32 11.65 -3.14 0.90
N ILE A 33 10.57 -3.58 0.24
CA ILE A 33 9.36 -2.77 0.05
C ILE A 33 8.72 -2.39 1.39
N GLU A 34 8.58 -3.34 2.32
CA GLU A 34 8.06 -3.11 3.67
C GLU A 34 8.89 -2.06 4.42
N SER A 35 10.21 -2.26 4.47
CA SER A 35 11.15 -1.31 5.08
C SER A 35 11.01 0.09 4.47
N ASP A 36 10.88 0.16 3.14
CA ASP A 36 10.84 1.42 2.42
C ASP A 36 9.53 2.18 2.65
N ILE A 37 8.39 1.48 2.65
CA ILE A 37 7.09 2.06 3.00
C ILE A 37 7.14 2.64 4.41
N LEU A 38 7.66 1.88 5.39
CA LEU A 38 7.74 2.35 6.77
C LEU A 38 8.66 3.56 6.93
N LYS A 39 9.83 3.55 6.30
CA LYS A 39 10.77 4.69 6.32
C LYS A 39 10.16 5.93 5.66
N CYS A 40 9.54 5.76 4.51
CA CYS A 40 8.88 6.85 3.80
C CYS A 40 7.70 7.42 4.60
N ALA A 41 6.79 6.58 5.08
CA ALA A 41 5.67 7.00 5.92
C ALA A 41 6.15 7.76 7.17
N LYS A 42 7.16 7.21 7.87
CA LYS A 42 7.76 7.85 9.05
C LYS A 42 8.32 9.25 8.75
N SER A 43 8.94 9.43 7.59
CA SER A 43 9.48 10.73 7.17
C SER A 43 8.37 11.72 6.80
N CYS A 44 7.25 11.22 6.27
CA CYS A 44 6.11 12.02 5.81
C CYS A 44 5.22 12.55 6.93
N PHE A 45 5.30 11.98 8.14
CA PHE A 45 4.61 12.55 9.31
C PHE A 45 5.05 13.97 9.66
N ARG A 46 6.21 14.44 9.19
CA ARG A 46 6.62 15.84 9.37
C ARG A 46 5.74 16.80 8.57
N ASN A 47 5.13 16.36 7.47
CA ASN A 47 4.28 17.23 6.64
C ASN A 47 2.95 17.58 7.32
N VAL A 48 2.51 16.78 8.30
CA VAL A 48 1.25 17.00 9.04
C VAL A 48 1.44 17.86 10.30
N GLU A 49 2.66 18.36 10.57
CA GLU A 49 2.95 19.37 11.60
C GLU A 49 2.13 20.65 11.41
N LYS A 50 1.68 20.93 10.17
CA LYS A 50 0.83 22.07 9.86
C LYS A 50 -0.62 21.91 10.32
N LEU A 51 -1.05 20.69 10.64
CA LEU A 51 -2.45 20.36 10.96
C LEU A 51 -2.72 20.26 12.46
N THR A 52 -1.70 20.03 13.27
CA THR A 52 -1.81 20.01 14.73
C THR A 52 -0.48 20.36 15.38
N THR A 53 -0.53 21.07 16.51
CA THR A 53 0.61 21.30 17.39
C THR A 53 1.00 20.05 18.19
N GLN A 54 0.15 19.02 18.22
CA GLN A 54 0.38 17.74 18.91
C GLN A 54 0.86 16.65 17.95
N THR A 55 1.84 16.97 17.11
CA THR A 55 2.31 16.09 16.01
C THR A 55 2.79 14.73 16.49
N GLU A 56 3.46 14.64 17.65
CA GLU A 56 3.95 13.35 18.15
C GLU A 56 2.80 12.44 18.61
N GLN A 57 1.77 12.98 19.28
CA GLN A 57 0.57 12.20 19.61
C GLN A 57 -0.17 11.73 18.34
N LEU A 58 -0.29 12.60 17.33
CA LEU A 58 -0.88 12.22 16.06
C LEU A 58 -0.09 11.08 15.40
N ARG A 59 1.23 11.17 15.43
CA ARG A 59 2.12 10.13 14.93
C ARG A 59 1.94 8.81 15.68
N GLU A 60 1.81 8.84 17.01
CA GLU A 60 1.52 7.65 17.82
C GLU A 60 0.18 7.01 17.42
N CYS A 61 -0.86 7.81 17.14
CA CYS A 61 -2.16 7.30 16.70
C CYS A 61 -2.06 6.43 15.44
N PHE A 62 -1.34 6.91 14.41
CA PHE A 62 -1.13 6.14 13.19
C PHE A 62 -0.10 5.02 13.39
N GLY A 63 0.96 5.29 14.15
CA GLY A 63 2.03 4.33 14.46
C GLY A 63 1.50 3.07 15.15
N ALA A 64 0.57 3.23 16.08
CA ALA A 64 -0.10 2.14 16.78
C ALA A 64 -0.90 1.20 15.86
N ARG A 65 -1.16 1.60 14.61
CA ARG A 65 -1.96 0.85 13.63
C ARG A 65 -1.16 0.35 12.43
N ILE A 66 0.16 0.57 12.40
CA ILE A 66 1.05 0.06 11.33
C ILE A 66 0.91 -1.47 11.18
N TYR A 67 0.71 -2.19 12.29
CA TYR A 67 0.52 -3.65 12.28
C TYR A 67 -0.63 -4.11 11.37
N LEU A 68 -1.64 -3.26 11.12
CA LEU A 68 -2.74 -3.60 10.21
C LEU A 68 -2.25 -3.75 8.78
N ALA A 69 -1.35 -2.85 8.34
CA ALA A 69 -0.74 -2.92 7.02
C ALA A 69 0.21 -4.11 6.92
N GLU A 70 1.01 -4.38 7.95
CA GLU A 70 1.92 -5.53 8.01
C GLU A 70 1.15 -6.86 7.97
N ASN A 71 0.10 -7.00 8.78
CA ASN A 71 -0.75 -8.19 8.77
C ASN A 71 -1.47 -8.39 7.45
N PHE A 72 -1.95 -7.29 6.85
CA PHE A 72 -2.56 -7.34 5.52
C PHE A 72 -1.57 -7.85 4.48
N LEU A 73 -0.37 -7.28 4.45
CA LEU A 73 0.65 -7.60 3.46
C LEU A 73 1.15 -9.04 3.62
N LYS A 74 1.41 -9.46 4.87
CA LYS A 74 1.76 -10.85 5.20
C LYS A 74 0.66 -11.82 4.76
N CYS A 75 -0.61 -11.50 5.04
CA CYS A 75 -1.71 -12.31 4.53
C CYS A 75 -1.71 -12.36 2.99
N PHE A 76 -1.52 -11.22 2.33
CA PHE A 76 -1.56 -11.14 0.88
C PHE A 76 -0.47 -12.01 0.24
N ILE A 77 0.76 -11.86 0.69
CA ILE A 77 1.93 -12.59 0.16
C ILE A 77 1.79 -14.09 0.38
N ASN A 78 1.32 -14.51 1.55
CA ASN A 78 1.14 -15.93 1.86
C ASN A 78 0.03 -16.60 1.04
N ASN A 79 -0.85 -15.84 0.40
CA ASN A 79 -2.02 -16.36 -0.30
C ASN A 79 -2.03 -16.04 -1.81
N ILE A 80 -1.09 -15.25 -2.31
CA ILE A 80 -1.01 -14.89 -3.73
C ILE A 80 -0.34 -15.98 -4.58
N GLU A 81 0.46 -16.86 -3.97
CA GLU A 81 1.30 -17.86 -4.68
C GLU A 81 2.12 -17.22 -5.82
N GLY A 82 2.80 -16.12 -5.49
CA GLY A 82 3.51 -15.28 -6.45
C GLY A 82 4.86 -15.83 -6.90
N CYS A 83 5.40 -16.86 -6.24
CA CYS A 83 6.76 -17.32 -6.44
C CYS A 83 6.84 -18.81 -6.78
N VAL A 84 8.00 -19.22 -7.32
CA VAL A 84 8.37 -20.62 -7.53
C VAL A 84 9.47 -21.06 -6.56
N LYS A 85 9.77 -22.36 -6.50
CA LYS A 85 10.74 -22.91 -5.53
C LYS A 85 12.18 -22.47 -5.82
N ASP A 86 12.57 -22.45 -7.09
CA ASP A 86 13.93 -22.18 -7.52
C ASP A 86 14.03 -20.93 -8.41
N LYS A 87 15.25 -20.53 -8.73
CA LYS A 87 15.54 -19.30 -9.49
C LYS A 87 15.24 -19.42 -10.99
N ASN A 88 14.86 -20.59 -11.49
CA ASN A 88 14.53 -20.83 -12.90
C ASN A 88 13.02 -20.77 -13.15
N GLY A 89 12.36 -19.73 -12.61
CA GLY A 89 10.92 -19.54 -12.79
C GLY A 89 10.50 -19.32 -14.25
N PRO A 90 9.24 -19.63 -14.60
CA PRO A 90 8.72 -19.41 -15.94
C PRO A 90 8.67 -17.92 -16.29
N MET A 91 8.61 -17.61 -17.58
CA MET A 91 8.31 -16.26 -18.03
C MET A 91 6.86 -15.90 -17.74
N ILE A 92 6.64 -14.71 -17.19
CA ILE A 92 5.33 -14.14 -16.87
C ILE A 92 5.21 -12.74 -17.46
N PRO A 93 3.98 -12.25 -17.73
CA PRO A 93 3.79 -10.86 -18.13
C PRO A 93 4.38 -9.89 -17.10
N ARG A 94 5.21 -8.95 -17.57
CA ARG A 94 5.82 -7.95 -16.71
C ARG A 94 4.81 -6.86 -16.33
N THR A 95 4.80 -6.53 -15.05
CA THR A 95 4.02 -5.43 -14.48
C THR A 95 4.95 -4.25 -14.21
N ASN A 96 4.62 -3.07 -14.73
CA ASN A 96 5.31 -1.85 -14.39
C ASN A 96 4.89 -1.40 -12.98
N ILE A 97 5.79 -1.53 -12.00
CA ILE A 97 5.50 -1.24 -10.58
C ILE A 97 5.23 0.26 -10.35
N HIS A 98 5.92 1.15 -11.07
CA HIS A 98 5.66 2.58 -11.01
C HIS A 98 4.24 2.91 -11.47
N GLU A 99 3.84 2.32 -12.60
CA GLU A 99 2.50 2.50 -13.16
C GLU A 99 1.43 1.89 -12.26
N LEU A 100 1.71 0.72 -11.66
CA LEU A 100 0.83 0.09 -10.68
C LEU A 100 0.56 1.00 -9.47
N ILE A 101 1.61 1.61 -8.91
CA ILE A 101 1.50 2.57 -7.80
C ILE A 101 0.69 3.80 -8.23
N ARG A 102 0.98 4.35 -9.41
CA ARG A 102 0.30 5.54 -9.95
C ARG A 102 -1.19 5.30 -10.16
N LEU A 103 -1.56 4.22 -10.83
CA LEU A 103 -2.94 3.83 -11.10
C LEU A 103 -3.69 3.47 -9.81
N GLY A 104 -3.03 2.76 -8.89
CA GLY A 104 -3.55 2.44 -7.58
C GLY A 104 -3.93 3.70 -6.80
N LYS A 105 -3.04 4.70 -6.77
CA LYS A 105 -3.29 6.00 -6.12
C LYS A 105 -4.48 6.72 -6.74
N GLN A 106 -4.54 6.84 -8.07
CA GLN A 106 -5.64 7.53 -8.76
C GLN A 106 -7.00 6.90 -8.44
N LYS A 107 -7.07 5.56 -8.41
CA LYS A 107 -8.32 4.87 -8.06
C LYS A 107 -8.69 5.09 -6.60
N LEU A 108 -7.71 5.02 -5.70
CA LEU A 108 -7.94 5.25 -4.27
C LEU A 108 -8.43 6.66 -4.00
N GLN A 109 -7.78 7.68 -4.59
CA GLN A 109 -8.16 9.07 -4.44
C GLN A 109 -9.60 9.32 -4.90
N ALA A 110 -9.99 8.78 -6.07
CA ALA A 110 -11.37 8.87 -6.54
C ALA A 110 -12.39 8.20 -5.59
N HIS A 111 -11.99 7.16 -4.85
CA HIS A 111 -12.83 6.55 -3.83
C HIS A 111 -12.92 7.41 -2.55
N VAL A 112 -11.79 7.96 -2.10
CA VAL A 112 -11.73 8.85 -0.93
C VAL A 112 -12.59 10.11 -1.16
N GLU A 113 -12.44 10.78 -2.31
CA GLU A 113 -13.20 11.99 -2.65
C GLU A 113 -14.72 11.77 -2.66
N ARG A 114 -15.19 10.57 -3.02
CA ARG A 114 -16.61 10.20 -2.93
C ARG A 114 -17.06 9.94 -1.49
N PHE A 115 -16.18 9.34 -0.68
CA PHE A 115 -16.50 8.91 0.67
C PHE A 115 -16.50 10.07 1.68
N VAL A 116 -15.53 10.99 1.58
CA VAL A 116 -15.43 12.20 2.41
C VAL A 116 -16.73 13.02 2.36
N LYS A 117 -17.39 13.10 1.21
CA LYS A 117 -18.68 13.83 1.06
C LYS A 117 -19.83 13.26 1.91
N THR A 118 -19.66 12.08 2.51
CA THR A 118 -20.70 11.36 3.25
C THR A 118 -20.40 11.23 4.74
N LEU A 119 -19.27 11.75 5.21
CA LEU A 119 -18.76 11.56 6.56
C LEU A 119 -18.98 12.79 7.44
N SER A 120 -18.83 12.61 8.75
CA SER A 120 -18.79 13.72 9.71
C SER A 120 -17.43 14.40 9.70
N LYS A 121 -17.40 15.71 9.97
CA LYS A 121 -16.19 16.57 9.93
C LYS A 121 -14.91 15.99 10.56
N PRO A 122 -14.92 15.34 11.75
CA PRO A 122 -13.69 14.76 12.32
C PRO A 122 -13.09 13.62 11.47
N PHE A 123 -13.94 12.81 10.85
CA PHE A 123 -13.51 11.76 9.93
C PHE A 123 -12.97 12.34 8.62
N ASP A 124 -13.50 13.46 8.14
CA ASP A 124 -12.99 14.15 6.95
C ASP A 124 -11.55 14.61 7.15
N GLN A 125 -11.26 15.24 8.29
CA GLN A 125 -9.92 15.71 8.62
C GLN A 125 -8.93 14.56 8.79
N MET A 126 -9.34 13.49 9.48
CA MET A 126 -8.54 12.27 9.57
C MET A 126 -8.20 11.71 8.18
N LEU A 127 -9.16 11.69 7.25
CA LEU A 127 -8.93 11.22 5.88
C LEU A 127 -8.03 12.15 5.08
N ILE A 128 -8.12 13.47 5.28
CA ILE A 128 -7.21 14.45 4.68
C ILE A 128 -5.77 14.18 5.16
N VAL A 129 -5.56 14.06 6.47
CA VAL A 129 -4.25 13.72 7.07
C VAL A 129 -3.70 12.42 6.47
N ALA A 130 -4.53 11.37 6.42
CA ALA A 130 -4.13 10.09 5.85
C ALA A 130 -3.79 10.19 4.35
N ALA A 131 -4.53 11.01 3.59
CA ALA A 131 -4.27 11.24 2.17
C ALA A 131 -2.96 12.01 1.94
N GLU A 132 -2.64 13.01 2.76
CA GLU A 132 -1.38 13.75 2.68
C GLU A 132 -0.16 12.87 3.01
N ILE A 133 -0.25 12.08 4.08
CA ILE A 133 0.79 11.10 4.44
C ILE A 133 0.95 10.08 3.31
N GLY A 134 -0.16 9.57 2.78
CA GLY A 134 -0.16 8.61 1.68
C GLY A 134 0.49 9.16 0.41
N GLU A 135 0.19 10.42 0.06
CA GLU A 135 0.75 11.07 -1.11
C GLU A 135 2.27 11.28 -0.98
N CYS A 136 2.72 11.82 0.16
CA CYS A 136 4.14 11.98 0.44
C CYS A 136 4.87 10.62 0.44
N THR A 137 4.24 9.58 1.03
CA THR A 137 4.84 8.24 1.08
C THR A 137 5.03 7.68 -0.33
N LYS A 138 4.02 7.84 -1.20
CA LYS A 138 4.10 7.46 -2.61
C LYS A 138 5.24 8.19 -3.32
N GLU A 139 5.37 9.50 -3.16
CA GLU A 139 6.45 10.28 -3.77
C GLU A 139 7.83 9.84 -3.29
N CYS A 140 7.97 9.61 -1.99
CA CYS A 140 9.20 9.07 -1.40
C CYS A 140 9.55 7.70 -1.99
N MET A 141 8.59 6.78 -2.10
CA MET A 141 8.78 5.45 -2.68
C MET A 141 9.22 5.51 -4.14
N VAL A 142 8.53 6.31 -4.95
CA VAL A 142 8.86 6.50 -6.38
C VAL A 142 10.24 7.11 -6.54
N LYS A 143 10.56 8.17 -5.77
CA LYS A 143 11.87 8.82 -5.82
C LYS A 143 12.99 7.86 -5.41
N LYS A 144 12.78 7.08 -4.36
CA LYS A 144 13.76 6.11 -3.85
C LYS A 144 14.03 4.98 -4.85
N ASN A 145 13.02 4.59 -5.61
CA ASN A 145 13.08 3.50 -6.58
C ASN A 145 13.13 4.00 -8.03
N LYS A 146 13.62 5.23 -8.27
CA LYS A 146 13.73 5.82 -9.61
C LYS A 146 14.56 4.97 -10.58
N ASP A 147 15.54 4.24 -10.04
CA ASP A 147 16.46 3.37 -10.78
C ASP A 147 15.98 1.90 -10.79
N GLY A 148 14.70 1.67 -10.46
CA GLY A 148 14.08 0.36 -10.36
C GLY A 148 13.84 -0.10 -8.92
N PHE A 149 12.76 -0.86 -8.74
CA PHE A 149 12.48 -1.55 -7.48
C PHE A 149 13.39 -2.77 -7.33
N CYS A 150 13.44 -3.38 -6.13
CA CYS A 150 14.19 -4.62 -5.90
C CYS A 150 13.98 -5.68 -6.99
N PHE A 151 12.73 -5.87 -7.43
CA PHE A 151 12.37 -6.78 -8.52
C PHE A 151 13.05 -6.45 -9.86
N ASP A 152 13.17 -5.16 -10.19
CA ASP A 152 13.88 -4.72 -11.41
C ASP A 152 15.39 -4.99 -11.29
N LYS A 153 15.97 -4.80 -10.10
CA LYS A 153 17.40 -5.05 -9.83
C LYS A 153 17.77 -6.54 -9.93
N ILE A 154 16.87 -7.43 -9.46
CA ILE A 154 17.06 -8.88 -9.51
C ILE A 154 16.71 -9.45 -10.91
N GLY A 155 15.86 -8.76 -11.67
CA GLY A 155 15.40 -9.22 -12.98
C GLY A 155 14.32 -10.30 -12.90
N CYS A 156 13.44 -10.21 -11.90
CA CYS A 156 12.29 -11.11 -11.75
C CYS A 156 11.07 -10.38 -11.17
N GLN A 157 9.87 -10.95 -11.29
CA GLN A 157 8.69 -10.46 -10.58
C GLN A 157 7.87 -11.57 -9.92
N ALA A 158 7.16 -11.21 -8.86
CA ALA A 158 6.10 -12.06 -8.33
C ALA A 158 4.95 -12.15 -9.33
N LYS A 159 4.43 -13.36 -9.54
CA LYS A 159 3.27 -13.60 -10.39
C LYS A 159 2.02 -13.01 -9.74
N LEU A 160 1.35 -12.10 -10.45
CA LEU A 160 0.11 -11.47 -10.02
C LEU A 160 -1.06 -11.93 -10.90
N GLU A 161 -1.58 -13.12 -10.63
CA GLU A 161 -2.82 -13.59 -11.27
C GLU A 161 -4.01 -12.74 -10.79
N ILE A 162 -4.65 -12.00 -11.70
CA ILE A 162 -5.68 -11.00 -11.37
C ILE A 162 -6.80 -11.61 -10.52
N SER A 163 -7.33 -12.76 -10.93
CA SER A 163 -8.45 -13.42 -10.23
C SER A 163 -8.05 -13.87 -8.80
N LYS A 164 -6.81 -14.31 -8.63
CA LYS A 164 -6.25 -14.72 -7.34
C LYS A 164 -5.94 -13.52 -6.47
N ALA A 165 -5.32 -12.49 -7.02
CA ALA A 165 -5.08 -11.21 -6.36
C ALA A 165 -6.38 -10.65 -5.78
N GLN A 166 -7.47 -10.65 -6.54
CA GLN A 166 -8.77 -10.21 -6.03
C GLN A 166 -9.30 -11.05 -4.87
N LYS A 167 -9.25 -12.39 -5.00
CA LYS A 167 -9.71 -13.30 -3.94
C LYS A 167 -8.88 -13.10 -2.66
N THR A 168 -7.57 -12.98 -2.80
CA THR A 168 -6.63 -12.77 -1.70
C THR A 168 -6.82 -11.40 -1.05
N LEU A 169 -6.96 -10.33 -1.83
CA LEU A 169 -7.29 -8.99 -1.32
C LEU A 169 -8.57 -9.00 -0.48
N ARG A 170 -9.62 -9.66 -0.97
CA ARG A 170 -10.90 -9.79 -0.23
C ARG A 170 -10.72 -10.61 1.05
N LYS A 171 -10.01 -11.73 0.98
CA LYS A 171 -9.72 -12.60 2.13
C LYS A 171 -8.97 -11.83 3.23
N CYS A 172 -7.87 -11.18 2.86
CA CYS A 172 -7.02 -10.47 3.81
C CYS A 172 -7.67 -9.20 4.35
N SER A 173 -8.45 -8.48 3.53
CA SER A 173 -9.19 -7.31 3.98
C SER A 173 -10.27 -7.68 5.02
N LYS A 174 -10.92 -8.83 4.89
CA LYS A 174 -11.92 -9.33 5.86
C LYS A 174 -11.34 -9.73 7.21
N GLN A 175 -10.03 -10.00 7.30
CA GLN A 175 -9.37 -10.32 8.56
C GLN A 175 -9.10 -9.08 9.43
N LEU A 176 -9.27 -7.89 8.86
CA LEU A 176 -9.06 -6.63 9.54
C LEU A 176 -10.41 -6.10 10.03
N ASP A 177 -10.50 -5.81 11.32
CA ASP A 177 -11.69 -5.18 11.91
C ASP A 177 -11.72 -3.67 11.60
N TRP A 178 -11.86 -3.34 10.31
CA TRP A 178 -11.74 -1.96 9.82
C TRP A 178 -12.63 -0.97 10.54
N LYS A 179 -13.83 -1.40 10.95
CA LYS A 179 -14.78 -0.52 11.66
C LYS A 179 -14.21 -0.13 13.02
N ARG A 180 -13.75 -1.11 13.80
CA ARG A 180 -13.15 -0.86 15.12
C ARG A 180 -11.87 -0.04 15.00
N GLU A 181 -11.00 -0.39 14.06
CA GLU A 181 -9.70 0.27 13.90
C GLU A 181 -9.84 1.72 13.41
N ALA A 182 -10.77 1.99 12.49
CA ALA A 182 -11.06 3.34 12.04
C ALA A 182 -11.68 4.20 13.16
N GLY A 183 -12.58 3.63 13.97
CA GLY A 183 -13.14 4.30 15.14
C GLY A 183 -12.06 4.67 16.17
N ALA A 184 -11.21 3.72 16.52
CA ALA A 184 -10.11 3.95 17.46
C ALA A 184 -9.09 4.98 16.95
N LEU A 185 -8.78 4.97 15.65
CA LEU A 185 -7.91 5.96 15.04
C LEU A 185 -8.54 7.36 15.05
N CYS A 186 -9.83 7.46 14.71
CA CYS A 186 -10.57 8.72 14.78
C CYS A 186 -10.55 9.32 16.19
N GLU A 187 -10.91 8.54 17.22
CA GLU A 187 -10.86 8.98 18.62
C GLU A 187 -9.47 9.45 19.05
N CYS A 188 -8.42 8.74 18.62
CA CYS A 188 -7.04 9.11 18.92
C CYS A 188 -6.67 10.43 18.24
N THR A 189 -6.98 10.58 16.95
CA THR A 189 -6.64 11.79 16.17
C THR A 189 -7.36 13.03 16.72
N VAL A 190 -8.61 12.91 17.18
CA VAL A 190 -9.36 13.99 17.83
C VAL A 190 -8.68 14.43 19.13
N LYS A 191 -8.23 13.47 19.96
CA LYS A 191 -7.45 13.78 21.18
C LYS A 191 -6.12 14.45 20.86
N ALA A 192 -5.50 14.08 19.74
CA ALA A 192 -4.31 14.72 19.19
C ALA A 192 -4.57 16.05 18.47
N GLY A 193 -5.77 16.64 18.61
CA GLY A 193 -6.08 18.01 18.16
C GLY A 193 -6.56 18.15 16.72
N ILE A 194 -6.91 17.05 16.04
CA ILE A 194 -7.56 17.11 14.72
C ILE A 194 -9.06 17.44 14.91
N GLN A 195 -9.54 18.52 14.26
CA GLN A 195 -10.91 19.06 14.41
C GLN A 195 -11.66 19.30 13.08
#